data_AF-A0A6N0L8U5-F1
#
_entry.id   AF-A0A6N0L8U5-F1
#
_cell.length_a   1.000
_cell.length_b   1.000
_cell.length_c   1.000
_cell.angle_alpha   90.00
_cell.angle_beta   90.00
_cell.angle_gamma   90.00
#
_symmetry.space_group_name_H-M   'P 1'
#
loop_
_entity.id
_entity.type
_entity.pdbx_description
1 polymer ?
#
loop_
_entity_poly.entity_id
_entity_poly.type
_entity_poly.pdbx_seq_one_letter_code
_entity_poly.pdbx_strand_id
1 'polypeptide(L)'
;MNSQQRPVLIGNIPKLPAKWALIIVPFILSCLMSGIISMINMLRNLGWIEGFMALWFHNWMISWAIAFPIVVTLLPFVRKFTGLFVDMSGNPPSK
;
A
#
# COMPACT_ATOMS: atom_id res chain seq x y z
N MET A 1 -4.92 41.87 -6.42
CA MET A 1 -5.55 40.99 -5.41
C MET A 1 -5.46 39.56 -5.91
N ASN A 2 -4.42 38.83 -5.51
CA ASN A 2 -4.15 37.49 -6.01
C ASN A 2 -4.93 36.48 -5.15
N SER A 3 -6.13 36.11 -5.60
CA SER A 3 -6.98 35.11 -4.96
C SER A 3 -6.28 33.75 -5.03
N GLN A 4 -5.61 33.38 -3.94
CA GLN A 4 -5.06 32.05 -3.66
C GLN A 4 -6.15 30.99 -3.93
N GLN A 5 -6.13 30.41 -5.12
CA GLN A 5 -7.02 29.31 -5.49
C GLN A 5 -6.71 28.13 -4.57
N ARG A 6 -7.58 27.90 -3.58
CA ARG A 6 -7.48 26.74 -2.70
C ARG A 6 -7.60 25.50 -3.58
N PRO A 7 -6.63 24.59 -3.57
CA PRO A 7 -6.73 23.40 -4.37
C PRO A 7 -7.81 22.52 -3.73
N VAL A 8 -8.98 22.44 -4.37
CA VAL A 8 -10.18 21.74 -3.90
C VAL A 8 -10.27 20.35 -4.52
N LEU A 9 -10.75 19.37 -3.75
CA LEU A 9 -10.79 17.95 -4.17
C LEU A 9 -12.03 17.63 -5.01
N ILE A 10 -13.21 18.06 -4.56
CA ILE A 10 -14.54 18.05 -5.22
C ILE A 10 -15.37 19.11 -4.50
N GLY A 11 -16.00 20.03 -5.23
CA GLY A 11 -16.87 21.07 -4.63
C GLY A 11 -16.14 22.03 -3.67
N ASN A 12 -16.25 21.80 -2.36
CA ASN A 12 -15.80 22.71 -1.28
C ASN A 12 -14.85 22.06 -0.25
N ILE A 13 -14.31 20.86 -0.53
CA ILE A 13 -13.42 20.16 0.42
C ILE A 13 -11.97 20.64 0.21
N PRO A 14 -11.32 21.26 1.22
CA PRO A 14 -9.93 21.68 1.11
C PRO A 14 -9.01 20.46 0.92
N LYS A 15 -8.03 20.52 0.00
CA LYS A 15 -7.03 19.45 -0.14
C LYS A 15 -6.37 19.16 1.19
N LEU A 16 -6.25 17.87 1.50
CA LEU A 16 -5.45 17.40 2.62
C LEU A 16 -4.02 17.98 2.49
N PRO A 17 -3.44 18.49 3.58
CA PRO A 17 -2.12 19.10 3.52
C PRO A 17 -1.08 18.07 3.05
N ALA A 18 -0.10 18.52 2.25
CA ALA A 18 0.87 17.66 1.56
C ALA A 18 1.60 16.66 2.48
N LYS A 19 1.69 16.94 3.78
CA LYS A 19 2.21 16.02 4.81
C LYS A 19 1.54 14.63 4.80
N TRP A 20 0.23 14.58 4.49
CA TRP A 20 -0.51 13.32 4.44
C TRP A 20 -0.28 12.53 3.17
N ALA A 21 0.21 13.17 2.09
CA ALA A 21 0.53 12.45 0.86
C ALA A 21 1.61 11.39 1.10
N LEU A 22 2.56 11.63 2.01
CA LEU A 22 3.60 10.66 2.39
C LEU A 22 3.03 9.34 2.94
N ILE A 23 1.82 9.37 3.52
CA ILE A 23 1.17 8.21 4.13
C ILE A 23 0.07 7.66 3.20
N ILE A 24 -0.77 8.54 2.66
CA ILE A 24 -1.92 8.17 1.83
C ILE A 24 -1.48 7.58 0.50
N VAL A 25 -0.40 8.09 -0.12
CA VAL A 25 0.10 7.56 -1.40
C VAL A 25 0.55 6.10 -1.27
N PRO A 26 1.48 5.72 -0.37
CA PRO A 26 1.86 4.31 -0.24
C PRO A 26 0.71 3.43 0.25
N PHE A 27 -0.20 3.97 1.07
CA PHE A 27 -1.39 3.25 1.51
C PHE A 27 -2.31 2.87 0.33
N ILE A 28 -2.72 3.84 -0.49
CA ILE A 28 -3.56 3.61 -1.67
C ILE A 28 -2.84 2.68 -2.65
N LEU A 29 -1.55 2.90 -2.88
CA LEU A 29 -0.75 2.06 -3.77
C LEU A 29 -0.73 0.60 -3.30
N SER A 30 -0.52 0.35 -2.00
CA SER A 30 -0.52 -1.00 -1.42
C SER A 30 -1.89 -1.69 -1.54
N CYS A 31 -2.97 -0.92 -1.34
CA CYS A 31 -4.34 -1.38 -1.44
C CYS A 31 -4.67 -1.79 -2.88
N LEU A 32 -4.34 -0.94 -3.86
CA LEU A 32 -4.57 -1.21 -5.28
C LEU A 32 -3.71 -2.38 -5.79
N MET A 33 -2.41 -2.39 -5.51
CA MET A 33 -1.51 -3.47 -5.96
C MET A 33 -1.96 -4.84 -5.41
N SER A 34 -2.22 -4.93 -4.10
CA SER A 34 -2.66 -6.19 -3.50
C SER A 34 -4.05 -6.62 -3.98
N GLY A 35 -4.98 -5.67 -4.15
CA GLY A 35 -6.33 -5.93 -4.64
C GLY A 35 -6.32 -6.50 -6.04
N ILE A 36 -5.58 -5.87 -6.97
CA ILE A 36 -5.48 -6.30 -8.36
C ILE A 36 -4.82 -7.69 -8.46
N ILE A 37 -3.70 -7.90 -7.77
CA ILE A 37 -3.01 -9.21 -7.77
C ILE A 37 -3.93 -10.30 -7.22
N SER A 38 -4.61 -10.04 -6.10
CA SER A 38 -5.57 -10.97 -5.50
C SER A 38 -6.73 -11.28 -6.45
N MET A 39 -7.27 -10.25 -7.12
CA MET A 39 -8.38 -10.41 -8.07
C MET A 39 -7.98 -11.31 -9.25
N ILE A 40 -6.84 -11.03 -9.87
CA ILE A 40 -6.33 -11.82 -11.01
C ILE A 40 -6.07 -13.26 -10.58
N ASN A 41 -5.44 -13.46 -9.42
CA ASN A 41 -5.16 -14.79 -8.91
C ASN A 41 -6.45 -15.56 -8.61
N MET A 42 -7.41 -14.95 -7.94
CA MET A 42 -8.67 -15.60 -7.61
C MET A 42 -9.47 -15.89 -8.88
N LEU A 43 -9.51 -14.96 -9.83
CA LEU A 43 -10.18 -15.15 -11.13
C LEU A 43 -9.55 -16.27 -11.94
N ARG A 44 -8.21 -16.38 -11.93
CA ARG A 44 -7.49 -17.46 -12.63
C ARG A 44 -7.74 -18.83 -12.00
N ASN A 45 -7.85 -18.90 -10.67
CA ASN A 45 -7.99 -20.18 -9.96
C ASN A 45 -9.44 -20.66 -9.87
N LEU A 46 -10.39 -19.76 -9.61
CA LEU A 46 -11.81 -20.11 -9.43
C LEU A 46 -12.66 -19.84 -10.68
N GLY A 47 -12.17 -19.02 -11.61
CA GLY A 47 -12.99 -18.50 -12.70
C GLY A 47 -13.98 -17.43 -12.23
N TRP A 48 -14.89 -17.05 -13.11
CA TRP A 48 -15.98 -16.14 -12.77
C TRP A 48 -17.15 -16.95 -12.18
N ILE A 49 -17.36 -16.82 -10.88
CA ILE A 49 -18.43 -17.51 -10.14
C ILE A 49 -19.48 -16.52 -9.65
N GLU A 50 -20.67 -17.01 -9.31
CA GLU A 50 -21.68 -16.19 -8.64
C GLU A 50 -21.14 -15.68 -7.30
N GLY A 51 -21.32 -14.39 -7.02
CA GLY A 51 -20.79 -13.77 -5.81
C GLY A 51 -19.26 -13.55 -5.80
N PHE A 52 -18.57 -13.76 -6.92
CA PHE A 52 -17.10 -13.60 -7.03
C PHE A 52 -16.61 -12.28 -6.42
N MET A 53 -17.24 -11.15 -6.77
CA MET A 53 -16.81 -9.82 -6.29
C MET A 53 -16.94 -9.67 -4.79
N ALA A 54 -18.02 -10.17 -4.19
CA ALA A 54 -18.23 -10.11 -2.75
C ALA A 54 -17.22 -10.99 -2.01
N LEU A 55 -17.00 -12.22 -2.51
CA LEU A 55 -16.03 -13.15 -1.96
C LEU A 55 -14.60 -12.62 -2.06
N TRP A 56 -14.23 -12.10 -3.23
CA TRP A 56 -12.91 -11.51 -3.48
C TRP A 56 -12.66 -10.36 -2.54
N PHE A 57 -13.59 -9.41 -2.46
CA PHE A 57 -13.43 -8.22 -1.62
C PHE A 57 -13.33 -8.58 -0.13
N HIS A 58 -14.15 -9.51 0.34
CA HIS A 58 -14.11 -10.01 1.71
C HIS A 58 -12.76 -10.67 2.04
N ASN A 59 -12.34 -11.63 1.21
CA ASN A 59 -11.10 -12.39 1.42
C ASN A 59 -9.86 -11.50 1.32
N TRP A 60 -9.82 -10.63 0.31
CA TRP A 60 -8.73 -9.68 0.12
C TRP A 60 -8.63 -8.70 1.28
N MET A 61 -9.75 -8.13 1.73
CA MET A 61 -9.75 -7.14 2.81
C MET A 61 -9.26 -7.75 4.13
N ILE A 62 -9.71 -8.95 4.48
CA ILE A 62 -9.24 -9.65 5.68
C ILE A 62 -7.74 -9.94 5.58
N SER A 63 -7.30 -10.48 4.45
CA SER A 63 -5.88 -10.78 4.21
C SER A 63 -5.01 -9.53 4.32
N TRP A 64 -5.41 -8.44 3.67
CA TRP A 64 -4.68 -7.17 3.70
C TRP A 64 -4.65 -6.53 5.10
N ALA A 65 -5.79 -6.54 5.81
CA ALA A 65 -5.90 -5.98 7.16
C ALA A 65 -5.00 -6.72 8.17
N ILE A 66 -4.73 -8.00 7.95
CA ILE A 66 -3.81 -8.81 8.77
C ILE A 66 -2.36 -8.66 8.27
N ALA A 67 -2.13 -8.64 6.96
CA ALA A 67 -0.78 -8.57 6.38
C ALA A 67 -0.08 -7.24 6.71
N PHE A 68 -0.78 -6.12 6.62
CA PHE A 68 -0.20 -4.80 6.90
C PHE A 68 0.44 -4.69 8.31
N PRO A 69 -0.27 -4.99 9.42
CA PRO A 69 0.32 -4.92 10.76
C PRO A 69 1.44 -5.95 10.96
N ILE A 70 1.35 -7.13 10.34
CA ILE A 70 2.42 -8.13 10.36
C ILE A 70 3.68 -7.56 9.71
N VAL A 71 3.59 -6.96 8.53
CA VAL A 71 4.74 -6.37 7.83
C VAL A 71 5.39 -5.28 8.66
N VAL A 72 4.60 -4.38 9.26
CA VAL A 72 5.11 -3.31 10.12
C VAL A 72 5.82 -3.87 11.36
N THR A 73 5.25 -4.90 11.98
CA THR A 73 5.79 -5.53 13.19
C THR A 73 7.05 -6.35 12.90
N LEU A 74 7.09 -7.05 11.76
CA LEU A 74 8.23 -7.89 11.36
C LEU A 74 9.37 -7.11 10.72
N LEU A 75 9.11 -5.92 10.16
CA LEU A 75 10.13 -5.08 9.53
C LEU A 75 11.43 -4.94 10.36
N PRO A 76 11.41 -4.59 11.66
CA PRO A 76 12.63 -4.49 12.45
C PRO A 76 13.35 -5.84 12.61
N PHE A 77 12.61 -6.94 12.71
CA PHE A 77 13.20 -8.27 12.81
C PHE A 77 13.87 -8.68 11.51
N VAL A 78 13.16 -8.53 10.39
CA VAL A 78 13.68 -8.82 9.05
C VAL A 78 14.93 -7.98 8.79
N ARG A 79 14.94 -6.69 9.15
CA ARG A 79 16.14 -5.84 9.01
C ARG A 79 17.32 -6.36 9.82
N LYS A 80 17.11 -6.82 11.06
CA LYS A 80 18.17 -7.44 11.86
C LYS A 80 18.70 -8.72 11.21
N PHE A 81 17.82 -9.60 10.75
CA PHE A 81 18.20 -10.84 10.08
C PHE A 81 18.94 -10.57 8.77
N THR A 82 18.44 -9.68 7.91
CA THR A 82 19.11 -9.31 6.66
C THR A 82 20.50 -8.74 6.94
N GLY A 83 20.68 -7.99 8.03
CA GLY A 83 21.99 -7.45 8.42
C GLY A 83 23.02 -8.52 8.83
N LEU A 84 22.58 -9.76 9.12
CA LEU A 84 23.50 -10.89 9.34
C LEU A 84 24.05 -11.45 8.03
N PHE A 85 23.28 -11.35 6.94
CA PHE A 85 23.65 -11.91 5.63
C PHE A 85 24.27 -10.88 4.69
N VAL A 86 23.90 -9.60 4.85
CA VAL A 86 24.32 -8.51 3.99
C VAL A 86 24.88 -7.40 4.86
N ASP A 87 26.11 -7.00 4.58
CA ASP A 87 26.68 -5.82 5.21
C ASP A 87 25.95 -4.56 4.73
N MET A 88 25.10 -4.02 5.59
CA MET A 88 24.40 -2.77 5.33
C MET A 88 25.29 -1.53 5.54
N SER A 89 26.57 -1.71 5.90
CA SER A 89 27.57 -0.64 6.03
C SER A 89 28.13 -0.16 4.67
N GLY A 90 27.56 -0.60 3.55
CA GLY A 90 28.01 -0.23 2.20
C GLY A 90 28.17 1.27 2.03
N ASN A 91 29.40 1.74 2.25
CA ASN A 91 29.84 3.10 2.00
C ASN A 91 29.58 3.36 0.50
N PRO A 92 28.92 4.46 0.11
CA PRO A 92 28.70 4.74 -1.30
C PRO A 92 30.07 4.72 -2.01
N PRO A 93 30.21 4.04 -3.16
CA PRO A 93 31.49 3.99 -3.86
C PRO A 93 31.96 5.42 -4.13
N SER A 94 33.13 5.80 -3.60
CA SER A 94 33.72 7.11 -3.88
C SER A 94 34.00 7.18 -5.37
N LYS A 95 33.26 8.04 -6.07
CA LYS A 95 33.66 8.51 -7.39
C LYS A 95 34.70 9.61 -7.25
#